data_AF-X0ZWP3-F1
#
_entry.id   AF-X0ZWP3-F1
#
_cell.length_a   1.000
_cell.length_b   1.000
_cell.length_c   1.000
_cell.angle_alpha   90.00
_cell.angle_beta   90.00
_cell.angle_gamma   90.00
#
_symmetry.space_group_name_H-M   'P 1'
#
loop_
_entity.id
_entity.type
_entity.pdbx_description
1 polymer ?
#
loop_
_entity_poly.entity_id
_entity_poly.type
_entity_poly.pdbx_seq_one_letter_code
_entity_poly.pdbx_strand_id
1 'polypeptide(L)' 'AGAGIDVYPEEPPQNLELISHERVSVTPHIGASTKEAQKRIGQEIVSIIKEDI' A
#
# COMPACT_ATOMS: atom_id res chain seq x y z
N ALA A 1 7.91 -20.63 -10.56
CA ALA A 1 6.81 -19.77 -10.07
C ALA A 1 7.27 -19.04 -8.80
N GLY A 2 6.80 -17.81 -8.58
CA GLY A 2 7.11 -16.94 -7.43
C GLY A 2 5.97 -15.93 -7.20
N ALA A 3 6.04 -15.10 -6.15
CA ALA A 3 4.98 -14.16 -5.77
C ALA A 3 5.50 -12.76 -5.40
N GLY A 4 4.67 -11.74 -5.63
CA GLY A 4 4.90 -10.36 -5.17
C GLY A 4 3.74 -9.92 -4.28
N ILE A 5 4.04 -9.38 -3.10
CA ILE A 5 3.03 -9.08 -2.07
C ILE A 5 3.27 -7.68 -1.47
N ASP A 6 2.29 -6.79 -1.60
CA ASP A 6 2.30 -5.45 -0.97
C ASP A 6 1.36 -5.36 0.25
N VAL A 7 0.34 -6.22 0.32
CA VAL A 7 -0.73 -6.17 1.32
C VAL A 7 -0.85 -7.49 2.07
N TYR A 8 -1.22 -7.41 3.35
CA TYR A 8 -1.34 -8.56 4.24
C TYR A 8 -2.66 -8.51 5.02
N PRO A 9 -3.21 -9.67 5.46
CA PRO A 9 -4.42 -9.68 6.29
C PRO A 9 -4.26 -8.92 7.62
N GLU A 10 -3.07 -8.95 8.20
CA GLU A 10 -2.66 -8.16 9.37
C GLU A 10 -1.37 -7.42 9.01
N GLU A 11 -1.32 -6.12 9.31
CA GLU A 11 -0.20 -5.25 9.01
C GLU A 11 0.26 -4.49 10.27
N PRO A 12 1.53 -4.62 10.70
CA PRO A 12 2.63 -5.33 10.03
C PRO A 12 2.49 -6.87 10.05
N PRO A 13 2.91 -7.57 8.98
CA PRO A 13 2.78 -9.01 8.91
C PRO A 13 3.68 -9.72 9.94
N GLN A 14 3.09 -10.64 10.71
CA GLN A 14 3.83 -11.46 11.68
C GLN A 14 4.40 -12.75 11.07
N ASN A 15 3.95 -13.14 9.87
CA ASN A 15 4.42 -14.35 9.20
C ASN A 15 5.80 -14.12 8.55
N LEU A 16 6.86 -14.39 9.32
CA LEU A 16 8.24 -14.23 8.88
C LEU A 16 8.65 -15.26 7.80
N GLU A 17 8.00 -16.43 7.74
CA GLU A 17 8.31 -17.45 6.73
C GLU A 17 7.98 -16.94 5.33
N LEU A 18 6.81 -16.32 5.17
CA LEU A 18 6.39 -15.73 3.89
C LEU A 18 7.29 -14.55 3.48
N ILE A 19 7.67 -13.70 4.44
CA ILE A 19 8.49 -12.50 4.21
C ILE A 19 9.92 -12.86 3.80
N SER A 20 10.48 -13.94 4.37
CA SER A 20 11.87 -14.35 4.15
C SER A 20 12.07 -15.37 3.02
N HIS A 21 10.98 -15.87 2.44
CA HIS A 21 11.07 -16.89 1.39
C HIS A 21 11.71 -16.32 0.10
N GLU A 22 12.78 -16.97 -0.38
CA GLU A 22 13.64 -16.48 -1.49
C GLU A 22 12.92 -16.15 -2.81
N ARG A 23 11.77 -16.78 -3.08
CA ARG A 23 10.95 -16.55 -4.28
C ARG A 23 9.74 -15.63 -4.05
N VAL A 24 9.71 -14.92 -2.92
CA VAL A 24 8.67 -13.95 -2.58
C VAL A 24 9.31 -12.57 -2.45
N SER A 25 8.83 -11.62 -3.25
CA SER A 25 9.21 -10.22 -3.13
C SER A 25 8.12 -9.48 -2.38
N VAL A 26 8.49 -8.72 -1.37
CA VAL A 26 7.55 -8.06 -0.46
C VAL A 26 7.79 -6.57 -0.39
N THR A 27 6.71 -5.81 -0.22
CA THR A 27 6.75 -4.37 0.03
C THR A 27 5.80 -4.00 1.18
N PRO A 28 6.09 -2.94 1.96
CA PRO A 28 5.29 -2.60 3.14
C PRO A 28 4.14 -1.63 2.79
N HIS A 29 3.11 -2.11 2.09
CA HIS A 29 1.92 -1.35 1.70
C HIS A 29 2.25 0.01 1.06
N ILE A 30 3.11 0.00 0.04
CA ILE A 30 3.58 1.22 -0.64
C ILE A 30 2.94 1.45 -2.02
N GLY A 31 1.90 0.70 -2.39
CA GLY A 31 1.21 0.85 -3.67
C GLY A 31 0.74 2.27 -3.98
N ALA A 32 0.28 3.02 -2.97
CA ALA A 32 -0.14 4.43 -3.11
C ALA A 32 0.94 5.45 -2.69
N SER A 33 2.14 5.00 -2.31
CA SER A 33 3.19 5.83 -1.72
C SER A 33 4.09 6.51 -2.77
N THR A 34 3.49 7.00 -3.86
CA THR A 34 4.16 7.83 -4.87
C THR A 34 3.78 9.29 -4.69
N LYS A 35 4.67 10.22 -5.09
CA LYS A 35 4.40 11.67 -4.96
C LYS A 35 3.16 12.07 -5.76
N GLU A 36 2.97 11.47 -6.92
CA GLU A 36 1.86 11.72 -7.84
C GLU A 36 0.54 11.21 -7.27
N ALA A 37 0.53 9.99 -6.70
CA ALA A 37 -0.67 9.41 -6.09
C ALA A 37 -1.08 10.19 -4.85
N GLN A 38 -0.14 10.48 -3.94
CA GLN A 38 -0.40 11.26 -2.74
C GLN A 38 -0.93 12.67 -3.07
N LYS A 39 -0.37 13.33 -4.10
CA LYS A 39 -0.87 14.63 -4.56
C LYS A 39 -2.32 14.54 -5.06
N ARG A 40 -2.64 13.51 -5.85
CA ARG A 40 -4.00 13.32 -6.41
C ARG A 40 -5.01 13.02 -5.31
N ILE A 41 -4.69 12.09 -4.42
CA ILE A 41 -5.55 11.74 -3.27
C ILE A 41 -5.79 12.99 -2.41
N GLY A 42 -4.74 13.76 -2.10
CA GLY A 42 -4.89 15.00 -1.33
C GLY A 42 -5.82 16.02 -2.01
N GLN A 43 -5.74 16.18 -3.33
CA GLN A 43 -6.64 17.07 -4.09
C GLN A 43 -8.10 16.56 -4.06
N GLU A 44 -8.29 15.26 -4.21
CA GLU A 44 -9.61 14.62 -4.22
C GLU A 44 -10.31 14.77 -2.86
N ILE A 45 -9.62 14.49 -1.76
CA ILE A 45 -10.15 14.68 -0.40
C ILE A 45 -10.55 16.14 -0.15
N VAL A 46 -9.75 17.10 -0.61
CA VAL A 46 -10.08 18.52 -0.50
C VAL A 46 -11.34 18.88 -1.31
N SER A 47 -11.54 18.28 -2.49
CA SER A 47 -12.75 18.51 -3.30
C SER A 47 -13.99 18.00 -2.57
N ILE A 48 -13.94 16.76 -2.09
CA ILE A 48 -15.05 16.10 -1.38
C ILE A 48 -15.50 16.95 -0.19
N ILE A 49 -14.56 17.36 0.68
CA ILE A 49 -14.89 18.17 1.87
C ILE A 49 -15.50 19.53 1.51
N LYS A 50 -15.08 20.15 0.40
CA LYS A 50 -15.62 21.45 -0.04
C LYS A 50 -17.00 21.36 -0.67
N GLU A 51 -17.33 20.22 -1.28
CA GLU A 51 -18.62 19.99 -1.92
C GLU A 51 -19.69 19.54 -0.90
N ASP A 52 -19.27 18.93 0.20
CA ASP A 52 -20.14 18.48 1.30
C ASP A 52 -20.43 19.57 2.38
N ILE A 53 -19.87 20.78 2.24
CA ILE A 53 -20.13 21.96 3.11
C ILE A 53 -20.91 23.02 2.35
#